data_AF-K2A6B6-F1
#
_entry.id   AF-K2A6B6-F1
#
_cell.length_a   1.000
_cell.length_b   1.000
_cell.length_c   1.000
_cell.angle_alpha   90.00
_cell.angle_beta   90.00
_cell.angle_gamma   90.00
#
_symmetry.space_group_name_H-M   'P 1'
#
loop_
_entity.id
_entity.type
_entity.pdbx_description
1 polymer ?
#
loop_
_entity_poly.entity_id
_entity_poly.type
_entity_poly.pdbx_seq_one_letter_code
_entity_poly.pdbx_strand_id
1 'polypeptide(L)'
;MFDDLILMFEGIPWWQILIASILAFIPVFIWVSIFVRRKQHSPKSLIKVFLLGTLTVLPILWFQSWLNPYGWIEHNITNVTIGLLATFILVGVTEEIVKMGVVRIADTSKMKIQTINDAVKFSILAALGFAFSENIVYFSQVMSSGNLGALFTTVIFRSAFTVCGHLIFSSIFGYFYGVGKFAQPIIEQQKWTGEKHTFATIINKITRIPKETVVRYESLLTGLGIAMGAHAAFNFALQMNRTIEAIIIIIIGYGYVHFLMNRKAGHLALAGESGKSLMGKTDEDVVLELVGMWYQNGKYQDVIEICERLLMRDPTNKVVQLFKAKALDQAKVSKAVNSVKSLFSENETQSTMSILEELRKKKTEMERIEIIKKNADKLLENKPNTPQTNNSNPQLT
;
A
#
# COMPACT_ATOMS: atom_id res chain seq x y z
N MET A 1 1.34 2.56 35.28
CA MET A 1 1.87 1.67 34.21
C MET A 1 1.32 0.25 34.34
N PHE A 2 1.66 -0.50 35.40
CA PHE A 2 1.02 -1.80 35.63
C PHE A 2 -0.45 -1.63 36.01
N ASP A 3 -0.78 -0.61 36.81
CA ASP A 3 -2.16 -0.33 37.20
C ASP A 3 -3.06 0.00 36.00
N ASP A 4 -2.62 0.83 35.05
CA ASP A 4 -3.42 1.15 33.85
C ASP A 4 -3.63 -0.03 32.89
N LEU A 5 -2.62 -0.91 32.81
CA LEU A 5 -2.73 -2.15 32.06
C LEU A 5 -3.69 -3.12 32.77
N ILE A 6 -3.65 -3.18 34.10
CA ILE A 6 -4.57 -3.95 34.93
C ILE A 6 -6.00 -3.37 34.81
N LEU A 7 -6.15 -2.05 34.80
CA LEU A 7 -7.44 -1.35 34.61
C LEU A 7 -8.06 -1.64 33.24
N MET A 8 -7.27 -1.78 32.17
CA MET A 8 -7.78 -2.19 30.84
C MET A 8 -8.39 -3.59 30.82
N PHE A 9 -7.93 -4.48 31.70
CA PHE A 9 -8.43 -5.84 31.84
C PHE A 9 -9.21 -6.05 33.14
N GLU A 10 -9.49 -4.99 33.88
CA GLU A 10 -10.26 -5.07 35.12
C GLU A 10 -11.67 -5.53 34.79
N GLY A 11 -12.13 -6.58 35.49
CA GLY A 11 -13.42 -7.20 35.22
C GLY A 11 -13.47 -8.10 33.98
N ILE A 12 -12.39 -8.22 33.19
CA ILE A 12 -12.32 -9.14 32.05
C ILE A 12 -11.77 -10.49 32.53
N PRO A 13 -12.54 -11.58 32.46
CA PRO A 13 -12.05 -12.88 32.90
C PRO A 13 -10.98 -13.41 31.94
N TRP A 14 -9.98 -14.12 32.50
CA TRP A 14 -8.80 -14.60 31.76
C TRP A 14 -9.14 -15.42 30.50
N TRP A 15 -10.25 -16.16 30.51
CA TRP A 15 -10.68 -16.97 29.37
C TRP A 15 -11.13 -16.11 28.17
N GLN A 16 -11.68 -14.91 28.41
CA GLN A 16 -12.02 -13.98 27.32
C GLN A 16 -10.77 -13.44 26.66
N ILE A 17 -9.72 -13.13 27.45
CA ILE A 17 -8.43 -12.70 26.92
C ILE A 17 -7.80 -13.80 26.06
N LEU A 18 -7.92 -15.06 26.49
CA LEU A 18 -7.45 -16.22 25.71
C LEU A 18 -8.19 -16.33 24.36
N ILE A 19 -9.52 -16.27 24.36
CA ILE A 19 -10.33 -16.33 23.13
C ILE A 19 -10.02 -15.13 22.23
N ALA A 20 -9.98 -13.91 22.78
CA ALA A 20 -9.64 -12.70 22.05
C ALA A 20 -8.26 -12.78 21.41
N SER A 21 -7.27 -13.37 22.10
CA SER A 21 -5.93 -13.61 21.56
C SER A 21 -5.96 -14.59 20.39
N ILE A 22 -6.71 -15.69 20.49
CA ILE A 22 -6.87 -16.65 19.39
C ILE A 22 -7.49 -15.96 18.16
N LEU A 23 -8.55 -15.17 18.36
CA LEU A 23 -9.20 -14.41 17.29
C LEU A 23 -8.26 -13.37 16.69
N ALA A 24 -7.49 -12.66 17.50
CA ALA A 24 -6.54 -11.64 17.06
C ALA A 24 -5.37 -12.22 16.24
N PHE A 25 -5.02 -13.49 16.45
CA PHE A 25 -4.01 -14.18 15.64
C PHE A 25 -4.47 -14.46 14.20
N ILE A 26 -5.77 -14.64 13.96
CA ILE A 26 -6.31 -14.97 12.62
C ILE A 26 -5.84 -13.98 11.55
N PRO A 27 -6.07 -12.64 11.68
CA PRO A 27 -5.57 -11.69 10.69
C PRO A 27 -4.05 -11.64 10.61
N VAL A 28 -3.32 -11.89 11.71
CA VAL A 28 -1.86 -11.93 11.70
C VAL A 28 -1.37 -13.02 10.75
N PHE A 29 -1.88 -14.24 10.87
CA PHE A 29 -1.51 -15.36 10.00
C PHE A 29 -1.83 -15.07 8.53
N ILE A 30 -3.04 -14.54 8.26
CA ILE A 30 -3.48 -14.20 6.90
C ILE A 30 -2.52 -13.17 6.28
N TRP A 31 -2.28 -12.04 6.94
CA TRP A 31 -1.50 -10.96 6.38
C TRP A 31 0.00 -11.28 6.29
N VAL A 32 0.57 -12.05 7.23
CA VAL A 32 1.94 -12.57 7.12
C VAL A 32 2.08 -13.44 5.86
N SER A 33 1.11 -14.32 5.57
CA SER A 33 1.15 -15.18 4.38
C SER A 33 1.08 -14.41 3.05
N ILE A 34 0.46 -13.23 3.06
CA ILE A 34 0.31 -12.37 1.88
C ILE A 34 1.57 -11.51 1.67
N PHE A 35 2.03 -10.81 2.70
CA PHE A 35 3.08 -9.78 2.58
C PHE A 35 4.50 -10.28 2.88
N VAL A 36 4.65 -11.36 3.67
CA VAL A 36 5.96 -11.85 4.14
C VAL A 36 6.34 -13.14 3.42
N ARG A 37 6.35 -13.12 2.08
CA ARG A 37 6.63 -14.32 1.25
C ARG A 37 8.11 -14.63 1.04
N ARG A 38 9.00 -13.64 1.13
CA ARG A 38 10.44 -13.82 0.85
C ARG A 38 11.24 -14.19 2.11
N LYS A 39 11.87 -15.36 2.10
CA LYS A 39 12.75 -15.91 3.15
C LYS A 39 14.16 -15.26 3.19
N GLN A 40 14.24 -13.93 3.12
CA GLN A 40 15.53 -13.22 3.23
C GLN A 40 15.99 -13.07 4.69
N HIS A 41 15.08 -13.16 5.65
CA HIS A 41 15.36 -12.96 7.07
C HIS A 41 15.02 -14.22 7.87
N SER A 42 15.77 -14.44 8.96
CA SER A 42 15.52 -15.57 9.85
C SER A 42 14.16 -15.44 10.55
N PRO A 43 13.40 -16.53 10.74
CA PRO A 43 12.12 -16.49 11.46
C PRO A 43 12.24 -15.84 12.85
N LYS A 44 13.37 -16.06 13.54
CA LYS A 44 13.65 -15.44 14.84
C LYS A 44 13.64 -13.90 14.78
N SER A 45 14.16 -13.31 13.72
CA SER A 45 14.17 -11.85 13.54
C SER A 45 12.75 -11.34 13.31
N LEU A 46 11.97 -12.03 12.47
CA LEU A 46 10.59 -11.66 12.18
C LEU A 46 9.71 -11.73 13.42
N ILE A 47 9.84 -12.80 14.22
CA ILE A 47 9.14 -12.96 15.50
C ILE A 47 9.54 -11.86 16.47
N LYS A 48 10.83 -11.52 16.58
CA LYS A 48 11.28 -10.43 17.45
C LYS A 48 10.65 -9.09 17.08
N VAL A 49 10.60 -8.74 15.79
CA VAL A 49 9.97 -7.50 15.33
C VAL A 49 8.48 -7.49 15.63
N PHE A 50 7.78 -8.62 15.39
CA PHE A 50 6.37 -8.77 15.75
C PHE A 50 6.15 -8.56 17.26
N LEU A 51 6.93 -9.23 18.11
CA LEU A 51 6.83 -9.09 19.57
C LEU A 51 7.14 -7.67 20.05
N LEU A 52 8.15 -7.01 19.48
CA LEU A 52 8.43 -5.61 19.76
C LEU A 52 7.25 -4.72 19.35
N GLY A 53 6.60 -5.02 18.21
CA GLY A 53 5.35 -4.39 17.79
C GLY A 53 4.23 -4.57 18.83
N THR A 54 4.01 -5.78 19.32
CA THR A 54 3.03 -6.09 20.38
C THR A 54 3.27 -5.26 21.64
N LEU A 55 4.55 -5.08 22.01
CA LEU A 55 4.95 -4.30 23.19
C LEU A 55 4.82 -2.78 22.99
N THR A 56 4.58 -2.26 21.77
CA THR A 56 4.41 -0.81 21.56
C THR A 56 3.14 -0.23 22.19
N VAL A 57 2.18 -1.06 22.59
CA VAL A 57 1.04 -0.62 23.40
C VAL A 57 1.49 -0.13 24.79
N LEU A 58 2.54 -0.72 25.37
CA LEU A 58 3.02 -0.35 26.70
C LEU A 58 3.46 1.13 26.81
N PRO A 59 4.35 1.66 25.94
CA PRO A 59 4.72 3.07 25.99
C PRO A 59 3.55 4.01 25.67
N ILE A 60 2.55 3.59 24.87
CA ILE A 60 1.35 4.39 24.61
C ILE A 60 0.52 4.53 25.90
N LEU A 61 0.29 3.42 26.59
CA LEU A 61 -0.45 3.43 27.86
C LEU A 61 0.30 4.22 28.92
N TRP A 62 1.62 4.06 29.00
CA TRP A 62 2.44 4.88 29.89
C TRP A 62 2.32 6.38 29.58
N PHE A 63 2.37 6.77 28.30
CA PHE A 63 2.20 8.16 27.88
C PHE A 63 0.81 8.70 28.23
N GLN A 64 -0.24 7.91 28.01
CA GLN A 64 -1.60 8.26 28.37
C GLN A 64 -1.75 8.45 29.88
N SER A 65 -1.20 7.56 30.70
CA SER A 65 -1.36 7.63 32.16
C SER A 65 -0.51 8.70 32.81
N TRP A 66 0.67 8.99 32.25
CA TRP A 66 1.57 10.01 32.79
C TRP A 66 1.11 11.45 32.46
N LEU A 67 0.63 11.69 31.24
CA LEU A 67 0.29 13.04 30.78
C LEU A 67 -1.22 13.29 30.62
N ASN A 68 -2.04 12.25 30.59
CA ASN A 68 -3.47 12.28 30.31
C ASN A 68 -3.90 13.26 29.20
N PRO A 69 -3.28 13.19 28.01
CA PRO A 69 -3.58 14.13 26.94
C PRO A 69 -5.01 13.97 26.40
N TYR A 70 -5.62 12.77 26.47
CA TYR A 70 -7.03 12.60 26.09
C TYR A 70 -7.98 13.31 27.06
N GLY A 71 -7.76 13.20 28.38
CA GLY A 71 -8.54 13.93 29.36
C GLY A 71 -8.33 15.44 29.27
N TRP A 72 -7.13 15.88 28.90
CA TRP A 72 -6.87 17.29 28.61
C TRP A 72 -7.70 17.78 27.41
N ILE A 73 -7.75 17.02 26.31
CA ILE A 73 -8.56 17.36 25.13
C ILE A 73 -10.04 17.43 25.51
N GLU A 74 -10.55 16.40 26.20
CA GLU A 74 -11.94 16.31 26.63
C GLU A 74 -12.36 17.51 27.49
N HIS A 75 -11.48 17.94 28.41
CA HIS A 75 -11.76 19.07 29.31
C HIS A 75 -11.69 20.44 28.61
N ASN A 76 -10.74 20.63 27.68
CA ASN A 76 -10.46 21.95 27.11
C ASN A 76 -11.13 22.22 25.76
N ILE A 77 -11.53 21.18 25.02
CA ILE A 77 -12.15 21.32 23.70
C ILE A 77 -13.63 20.98 23.79
N THR A 78 -14.47 22.01 23.86
CA THR A 78 -15.93 21.86 24.02
C THR A 78 -16.65 21.37 22.77
N ASN A 79 -16.09 21.63 21.58
CA ASN A 79 -16.64 21.13 20.33
C ASN A 79 -16.28 19.66 20.16
N VAL A 80 -17.28 18.78 20.25
CA VAL A 80 -17.12 17.31 20.18
C VAL A 80 -16.39 16.87 18.92
N THR A 81 -16.73 17.40 17.74
CA THR A 81 -16.10 16.99 16.48
C THR A 81 -14.63 17.40 16.43
N ILE A 82 -14.30 18.61 16.89
CA ILE A 82 -12.92 19.09 16.95
C ILE A 82 -12.12 18.30 18.01
N GLY A 83 -12.72 18.01 19.16
CA GLY A 83 -12.12 17.18 20.20
C GLY A 83 -11.81 15.77 19.70
N LEU A 84 -12.76 15.14 19.01
CA LEU A 84 -12.54 13.83 18.37
C LEU A 84 -11.42 13.87 17.33
N LEU A 85 -11.40 14.88 16.45
CA LEU A 85 -10.34 15.04 15.48
C LEU A 85 -8.97 15.18 16.15
N ALA A 86 -8.87 16.03 17.18
CA ALA A 86 -7.64 16.22 17.94
C ALA A 86 -7.17 14.92 18.61
N THR A 87 -8.09 14.15 19.20
CA THR A 87 -7.81 12.84 19.79
C THR A 87 -7.28 11.85 18.76
N PHE A 88 -7.90 11.71 17.58
CA PHE A 88 -7.41 10.78 16.56
C PHE A 88 -6.10 11.20 15.91
N ILE A 89 -5.85 12.50 15.78
CA ILE A 89 -4.53 13.00 15.38
C ILE A 89 -3.50 12.57 16.42
N LEU A 90 -3.76 12.82 17.70
CA LEU A 90 -2.84 12.45 18.78
C LEU A 90 -2.60 10.94 18.85
N VAL A 91 -3.66 10.13 18.78
CA VAL A 91 -3.59 8.66 18.74
C VAL A 91 -2.73 8.20 17.56
N GLY A 92 -3.08 8.60 16.33
CA GLY A 92 -2.37 8.20 15.12
C GLY A 92 -0.90 8.63 15.12
N VAL A 93 -0.61 9.84 15.62
CA VAL A 93 0.77 10.34 15.80
C VAL A 93 1.54 9.47 16.79
N THR A 94 0.96 9.21 17.95
CA THR A 94 1.65 8.47 19.03
C THR A 94 1.92 7.03 18.59
N GLU A 95 0.93 6.37 17.99
CA GLU A 95 1.03 5.00 17.48
C GLU A 95 2.10 4.85 16.39
N GLU A 96 2.14 5.74 15.39
CA GLU A 96 3.17 5.66 14.35
C GLU A 96 4.58 5.96 14.89
N ILE A 97 4.72 6.86 15.88
CA ILE A 97 6.03 7.14 16.51
C ILE A 97 6.57 5.92 17.23
N VAL A 98 5.75 5.25 18.05
CA VAL A 98 6.21 4.07 18.79
C VAL A 98 6.51 2.90 17.85
N LYS A 99 5.70 2.70 16.79
CA LYS A 99 5.95 1.71 15.74
C LYS A 99 7.23 2.01 14.97
N MET A 100 7.52 3.27 14.65
CA MET A 100 8.80 3.69 14.08
C MET A 100 9.97 3.27 14.99
N GLY A 101 9.83 3.37 16.31
CA GLY A 101 10.83 2.93 17.28
C GLY A 101 11.25 1.48 17.07
N VAL A 102 10.29 0.58 16.81
CA VAL A 102 10.55 -0.84 16.53
C VAL A 102 11.42 -1.01 15.28
N VAL A 103 11.13 -0.28 14.21
CA VAL A 103 11.90 -0.34 12.96
C VAL A 103 13.32 0.17 13.16
N ARG A 104 13.50 1.25 13.94
CA ARG A 104 14.83 1.76 14.31
C ARG A 104 15.63 0.74 15.11
N ILE A 105 15.01 0.11 16.12
CA ILE A 105 15.64 -0.97 16.90
C ILE A 105 16.03 -2.14 15.98
N ALA A 106 15.15 -2.53 15.06
CA ALA A 106 15.43 -3.59 14.11
C ALA A 106 16.65 -3.25 13.23
N ASP A 107 16.72 -2.00 12.77
CA ASP A 107 17.79 -1.47 11.94
C ASP A 107 19.16 -1.48 12.64
N THR A 108 19.23 -1.04 13.90
CA THR A 108 20.47 -0.96 14.68
C THR A 108 20.87 -2.29 15.32
N SER A 109 19.99 -3.29 15.29
CA SER A 109 20.27 -4.62 15.85
C SER A 109 20.99 -5.55 14.85
N LYS A 110 21.17 -6.82 15.25
CA LYS A 110 21.69 -7.88 14.37
C LYS A 110 20.73 -8.26 13.22
N MET A 111 19.48 -7.76 13.21
CA MET A 111 18.48 -8.08 12.17
C MET A 111 18.79 -7.39 10.83
N LYS A 112 19.36 -6.17 10.87
CA LYS A 112 19.88 -5.36 9.75
C LYS A 112 18.94 -5.24 8.53
N ILE A 113 18.44 -4.03 8.28
CA ILE A 113 17.72 -3.69 7.05
C ILE A 113 18.73 -3.60 5.88
N GLN A 114 18.57 -4.41 4.82
CA GLN A 114 19.53 -4.41 3.69
C GLN A 114 18.94 -3.82 2.41
N THR A 115 17.62 -3.91 2.26
CA THR A 115 16.86 -3.38 1.13
C THR A 115 15.78 -2.41 1.63
N ILE A 116 15.23 -1.56 0.76
CA ILE A 116 14.08 -0.71 1.12
C ILE A 116 12.88 -1.59 1.49
N ASN A 117 12.67 -2.69 0.77
CA ASN A 117 11.59 -3.63 1.05
C ASN A 117 11.77 -4.42 2.35
N ASP A 118 12.98 -4.51 2.91
CA ASP A 118 13.19 -5.00 4.28
C ASP A 118 12.64 -4.04 5.32
N ALA A 119 12.84 -2.72 5.12
CA ALA A 119 12.28 -1.71 6.00
C ALA A 119 10.74 -1.76 5.99
N VAL A 120 10.13 -1.89 4.81
CA VAL A 120 8.69 -2.13 4.66
C VAL A 120 8.26 -3.39 5.40
N LYS A 121 8.96 -4.51 5.19
CA LYS A 121 8.64 -5.80 5.85
C LYS A 121 8.70 -5.71 7.37
N PHE A 122 9.72 -5.08 7.94
CA PHE A 122 9.81 -4.91 9.39
C PHE A 122 8.74 -3.95 9.92
N SER A 123 8.38 -2.92 9.15
CA SER A 123 7.28 -2.03 9.52
C SER A 123 5.92 -2.74 9.50
N ILE A 124 5.68 -3.63 8.52
CA ILE A 124 4.50 -4.50 8.48
C ILE A 124 4.43 -5.40 9.72
N LEU A 125 5.55 -6.01 10.12
CA LEU A 125 5.57 -6.87 11.31
C LEU A 125 5.34 -6.10 12.61
N ALA A 126 5.91 -4.89 12.73
CA ALA A 126 5.66 -4.01 13.86
C ALA A 126 4.17 -3.63 13.93
N ALA A 127 3.56 -3.28 12.79
CA ALA A 127 2.14 -2.98 12.68
C ALA A 127 1.23 -4.17 13.01
N LEU A 128 1.58 -5.37 12.55
CA LEU A 128 0.87 -6.61 12.88
C LEU A 128 0.92 -6.91 14.39
N GLY A 129 2.09 -6.72 15.01
CA GLY A 129 2.26 -6.87 16.44
C GLY A 129 1.40 -5.88 17.23
N PHE A 130 1.39 -4.62 16.82
CA PHE A 130 0.55 -3.58 17.41
C PHE A 130 -0.94 -3.90 17.27
N ALA A 131 -1.40 -4.18 16.05
CA ALA A 131 -2.80 -4.50 15.75
C ALA A 131 -3.27 -5.79 16.44
N PHE A 132 -2.36 -6.75 16.70
CA PHE A 132 -2.64 -7.93 17.51
C PHE A 132 -3.02 -7.54 18.95
N SER A 133 -2.19 -6.72 19.62
CA SER A 133 -2.49 -6.23 20.97
C SER A 133 -3.78 -5.41 21.00
N GLU A 134 -3.98 -4.52 20.02
CA GLU A 134 -5.17 -3.68 19.92
C GLU A 134 -6.43 -4.55 19.76
N ASN A 135 -6.40 -5.55 18.88
CA ASN A 135 -7.53 -6.45 18.66
C ASN A 135 -7.89 -7.28 19.88
N ILE A 136 -6.92 -7.69 20.72
CA ILE A 136 -7.21 -8.40 21.97
C ILE A 136 -8.15 -7.56 22.84
N VAL A 137 -7.82 -6.28 23.01
CA VAL A 137 -8.58 -5.33 23.83
C VAL A 137 -9.97 -5.10 23.23
N TYR A 138 -10.06 -4.81 21.94
CA TYR A 138 -11.34 -4.58 21.28
C TYR A 138 -12.25 -5.82 21.34
N PHE A 139 -11.70 -7.01 21.09
CA PHE A 139 -12.50 -8.24 21.12
C PHE A 139 -12.95 -8.60 22.53
N SER A 140 -12.11 -8.41 23.56
CA SER A 140 -12.50 -8.67 24.94
C SER A 140 -13.60 -7.71 25.43
N GLN A 141 -13.51 -6.42 25.06
CA GLN A 141 -14.53 -5.42 25.38
C GLN A 141 -15.88 -5.75 24.71
N VAL A 142 -15.88 -6.07 23.42
CA VAL A 142 -17.12 -6.45 22.71
C VAL A 142 -17.68 -7.76 23.25
N MET A 143 -16.84 -8.72 23.60
CA MET A 143 -17.29 -9.99 24.19
C MET A 143 -17.94 -9.79 25.57
N SER A 144 -17.43 -8.85 26.37
CA SER A 144 -18.01 -8.47 27.67
C SER A 144 -19.41 -7.88 27.55
N SER A 145 -19.78 -7.32 26.39
CA SER A 145 -21.15 -6.84 26.13
C SER A 145 -22.19 -7.96 25.98
N GLY A 146 -21.74 -9.24 25.86
CA GLY A 146 -22.62 -10.39 25.62
C GLY A 146 -23.17 -10.51 24.20
N ASN A 147 -22.87 -9.56 23.31
CA ASN A 147 -23.39 -9.55 21.94
C ASN A 147 -22.44 -10.31 20.98
N LEU A 148 -22.72 -11.60 20.78
CA LEU A 148 -21.94 -12.45 19.86
C LEU A 148 -22.00 -11.97 18.40
N GLY A 149 -23.12 -11.39 17.96
CA GLY A 149 -23.24 -10.84 16.60
C GLY A 149 -22.34 -9.62 16.39
N ALA A 150 -22.27 -8.74 17.38
CA ALA A 150 -21.34 -7.61 17.39
C ALA A 150 -19.87 -8.07 17.43
N LEU A 151 -19.56 -9.14 18.18
CA LEU A 151 -18.22 -9.71 18.19
C LEU A 151 -17.82 -10.22 16.80
N PHE A 152 -18.68 -11.00 16.14
CA PHE A 152 -18.38 -11.56 14.82
C PHE A 152 -18.14 -10.47 13.76
N THR A 153 -19.03 -9.48 13.71
CA THR A 153 -18.90 -8.33 12.79
C THR A 153 -17.65 -7.51 13.08
N THR A 154 -17.34 -7.28 14.36
CA THR A 154 -16.10 -6.58 14.78
C THR A 154 -14.85 -7.35 14.36
N VAL A 155 -14.81 -8.67 14.57
CA VAL A 155 -13.67 -9.51 14.20
C VAL A 155 -13.44 -9.46 12.70
N ILE A 156 -14.48 -9.61 11.88
CA ILE A 156 -14.35 -9.54 10.41
C ILE A 156 -13.88 -8.16 9.98
N PHE A 157 -14.56 -7.10 10.44
CA PHE A 157 -14.26 -5.74 10.02
C PHE A 157 -12.84 -5.33 10.39
N ARG A 158 -12.44 -5.55 11.65
CA ARG A 158 -11.10 -5.20 12.11
C ARG A 158 -10.03 -6.04 11.42
N SER A 159 -10.26 -7.34 11.22
CA SER A 159 -9.33 -8.22 10.52
C SER A 159 -9.08 -7.80 9.06
N ALA A 160 -10.12 -7.35 8.38
CA ALA A 160 -10.07 -6.96 6.97
C ALA A 160 -9.59 -5.51 6.77
N PHE A 161 -10.14 -4.56 7.52
CA PHE A 161 -9.93 -3.12 7.28
C PHE A 161 -8.97 -2.48 8.26
N THR A 162 -9.19 -2.63 9.57
CA THR A 162 -8.33 -1.98 10.58
C THR A 162 -6.91 -2.52 10.56
N VAL A 163 -6.73 -3.84 10.54
CA VAL A 163 -5.41 -4.46 10.42
C VAL A 163 -4.76 -4.07 9.09
N CYS A 164 -5.51 -4.10 7.98
CA CYS A 164 -4.99 -3.66 6.68
C CYS A 164 -4.53 -2.19 6.71
N GLY A 165 -5.28 -1.31 7.37
CA GLY A 165 -4.90 0.10 7.58
C GLY A 165 -3.55 0.23 8.27
N HIS A 166 -3.38 -0.43 9.42
CA HIS A 166 -2.10 -0.48 10.13
C HIS A 166 -0.95 -0.92 9.23
N LEU A 167 -1.18 -1.97 8.41
CA LEU A 167 -0.17 -2.46 7.47
C LEU A 167 0.16 -1.41 6.41
N ILE A 168 -0.84 -0.75 5.85
CA ILE A 168 -0.65 0.26 4.81
C ILE A 168 0.13 1.45 5.37
N PHE A 169 -0.33 2.04 6.48
CA PHE A 169 0.28 3.24 7.05
C PHE A 169 1.74 2.98 7.44
N SER A 170 1.99 1.87 8.14
CA SER A 170 3.35 1.51 8.51
C SER A 170 4.19 1.04 7.31
N SER A 171 3.60 0.51 6.23
CA SER A 171 4.34 0.21 4.99
C SER A 171 4.80 1.48 4.27
N ILE A 172 3.96 2.52 4.24
CA ILE A 172 4.33 3.82 3.69
C ILE A 172 5.52 4.37 4.48
N PHE A 173 5.39 4.44 5.81
CA PHE A 173 6.50 4.82 6.68
C PHE A 173 7.77 3.98 6.40
N GLY A 174 7.64 2.65 6.34
CA GLY A 174 8.74 1.73 6.12
C GLY A 174 9.46 1.95 4.79
N TYR A 175 8.72 2.27 3.72
CA TYR A 175 9.31 2.56 2.41
C TYR A 175 10.19 3.80 2.49
N PHE A 176 9.65 4.90 3.01
CA PHE A 176 10.37 6.16 3.16
C PHE A 176 11.51 6.08 4.19
N TYR A 177 11.37 5.26 5.23
CA TYR A 177 12.46 4.92 6.14
C TYR A 177 13.61 4.24 5.39
N GLY A 178 13.29 3.25 4.54
CA GLY A 178 14.27 2.58 3.69
C GLY A 178 14.97 3.54 2.71
N VAL A 179 14.20 4.39 2.02
CA VAL A 179 14.75 5.44 1.13
C VAL A 179 15.69 6.35 1.90
N GLY A 180 15.30 6.81 3.09
CA GLY A 180 16.14 7.66 3.93
C GLY A 180 17.40 6.94 4.41
N LYS A 181 17.29 5.66 4.80
CA LYS A 181 18.44 4.84 5.20
C LYS A 181 19.48 4.74 4.07
N PHE A 182 19.03 4.57 2.83
CA PHE A 182 19.89 4.43 1.66
C PHE A 182 20.03 5.73 0.86
N ALA A 183 19.90 6.88 1.52
CA ALA A 183 19.93 8.19 0.87
C ALA A 183 21.24 8.45 0.10
N GLN A 184 22.40 8.01 0.61
CA GLN A 184 23.70 8.26 -0.02
C GLN A 184 23.78 7.73 -1.47
N PRO A 185 23.63 6.42 -1.76
CA PRO A 185 23.68 5.93 -3.14
C PRO A 185 22.51 6.46 -4.01
N ILE A 186 21.36 6.78 -3.40
CA ILE A 186 20.22 7.37 -4.10
C ILE A 186 20.53 8.79 -4.57
N ILE A 187 21.10 9.63 -3.71
CA ILE A 187 21.49 11.01 -4.03
C ILE A 187 22.61 11.02 -5.07
N GLU A 188 23.58 10.12 -4.94
CA GLU A 188 24.67 10.03 -5.93
C GLU A 188 24.12 9.65 -7.30
N GLN A 189 23.17 8.73 -7.38
CA GLN A 189 22.49 8.42 -8.64
C GLN A 189 21.66 9.61 -9.16
N GLN A 190 20.95 10.31 -8.28
CA GLN A 190 20.08 11.44 -8.62
C GLN A 190 20.83 12.67 -9.14
N LYS A 191 22.09 12.85 -8.72
CA LYS A 191 23.00 13.87 -9.23
C LYS A 191 23.10 13.81 -10.76
N TRP A 192 23.19 12.60 -11.30
CA TRP A 192 23.35 12.34 -12.73
C TRP A 192 22.03 12.44 -13.51
N THR A 193 20.88 12.27 -12.86
CA THR A 193 19.56 12.44 -13.50
C THR A 193 19.00 13.85 -13.33
N GLY A 194 19.76 14.80 -12.79
CA GLY A 194 19.36 16.20 -12.65
C GLY A 194 18.33 16.48 -11.56
N GLU A 195 18.05 15.51 -10.68
CA GLU A 195 17.16 15.71 -9.53
C GLU A 195 17.86 16.60 -8.48
N LYS A 196 17.20 17.68 -8.07
CA LYS A 196 17.74 18.67 -7.13
C LYS A 196 17.07 18.54 -5.77
N HIS A 197 17.89 18.40 -4.72
CA HIS A 197 17.44 18.45 -3.32
C HIS A 197 17.63 19.86 -2.76
N THR A 198 16.83 20.81 -3.24
CA THR A 198 16.98 22.24 -2.92
C THR A 198 16.91 22.50 -1.42
N PHE A 199 15.94 21.88 -0.74
CA PHE A 199 15.79 21.99 0.71
C PHE A 199 17.04 21.48 1.46
N ALA A 200 17.52 20.29 1.12
CA ALA A 200 18.72 19.74 1.71
C ALA A 200 19.97 20.60 1.45
N THR A 201 20.09 21.21 0.26
CA THR A 201 21.17 22.13 -0.07
C THR A 201 21.11 23.41 0.76
N ILE A 202 19.92 23.97 0.98
CA ILE A 202 19.73 25.15 1.83
C ILE A 202 20.12 24.83 3.29
N ILE A 203 19.62 23.73 3.83
CA ILE A 203 19.92 23.33 5.22
C ILE A 203 21.40 23.01 5.39
N ASN A 204 22.04 22.34 4.44
CA ASN A 204 23.48 22.09 4.46
C ASN A 204 24.27 23.41 4.51
N LYS A 205 23.88 24.41 3.72
CA LYS A 205 24.53 25.73 3.72
C LYS A 205 24.39 26.47 5.05
N ILE A 206 23.24 26.33 5.71
CA ILE A 206 22.93 27.01 6.98
C ILE A 206 23.56 26.28 8.19
N THR A 207 23.40 24.96 8.26
CA THR A 207 23.69 24.15 9.46
C THR A 207 24.96 23.32 9.35
N ARG A 208 25.58 23.24 8.15
CA ARG A 208 26.72 22.37 7.82
C ARG A 208 26.45 20.87 8.00
N ILE A 209 25.20 20.46 8.18
CA ILE A 209 24.81 19.05 8.25
C ILE A 209 24.98 18.41 6.85
N PRO A 210 25.58 17.22 6.72
CA PRO A 210 25.73 16.53 5.43
C PRO A 210 24.39 16.40 4.70
N LYS A 211 24.40 16.63 3.38
CA LYS A 211 23.19 16.63 2.54
C LYS A 211 22.44 15.30 2.63
N GLU A 212 23.18 14.20 2.69
CA GLU A 212 22.67 12.84 2.83
C GLU A 212 21.89 12.65 4.13
N THR A 213 22.38 13.25 5.22
CA THR A 213 21.71 13.24 6.52
C THR A 213 20.41 14.03 6.47
N VAL A 214 20.40 15.20 5.81
CA VAL A 214 19.18 16.00 5.67
C VAL A 214 18.12 15.25 4.86
N VAL A 215 18.48 14.71 3.69
CA VAL A 215 17.57 13.92 2.85
C VAL A 215 17.09 12.67 3.58
N ARG A 216 17.94 12.04 4.39
CA ARG A 216 17.55 10.90 5.25
C ARG A 216 16.41 11.27 6.20
N TYR A 217 16.54 12.39 6.91
CA TYR A 217 15.50 12.84 7.84
C TYR A 217 14.27 13.37 7.12
N GLU A 218 14.44 14.08 6.01
CA GLU A 218 13.33 14.53 5.15
C GLU A 218 12.48 13.36 4.67
N SER A 219 13.11 12.32 4.13
CA SER A 219 12.43 11.09 3.72
C SER A 219 11.70 10.44 4.90
N LEU A 220 12.38 10.28 6.05
CA LEU A 220 11.78 9.70 7.26
C LEU A 220 10.54 10.48 7.72
N LEU A 221 10.64 11.80 7.83
CA LEU A 221 9.55 12.67 8.28
C LEU A 221 8.41 12.71 7.27
N THR A 222 8.71 12.67 5.98
CA THR A 222 7.70 12.59 4.92
C THR A 222 6.88 11.32 5.05
N GLY A 223 7.53 10.16 5.15
CA GLY A 223 6.85 8.88 5.32
C GLY A 223 6.03 8.81 6.61
N LEU A 224 6.61 9.30 7.70
CA LEU A 224 5.96 9.33 9.00
C LEU A 224 4.72 10.25 8.99
N GLY A 225 4.84 11.46 8.43
CA GLY A 225 3.73 12.41 8.31
C GLY A 225 2.57 11.88 7.46
N ILE A 226 2.88 11.22 6.33
CA ILE A 226 1.85 10.58 5.49
C ILE A 226 1.15 9.46 6.27
N ALA A 227 1.91 8.61 6.96
CA ALA A 227 1.35 7.51 7.76
C ALA A 227 0.45 8.04 8.89
N MET A 228 0.91 9.03 9.66
CA MET A 228 0.16 9.66 10.74
C MET A 228 -1.14 10.31 10.24
N GLY A 229 -1.05 11.08 9.16
CA GLY A 229 -2.22 11.76 8.58
C GLY A 229 -3.25 10.76 8.05
N ALA A 230 -2.82 9.74 7.31
CA ALA A 230 -3.70 8.70 6.78
C ALA A 230 -4.35 7.87 7.91
N HIS A 231 -3.59 7.57 8.96
CA HIS A 231 -4.09 6.84 10.11
C HIS A 231 -5.12 7.66 10.91
N ALA A 232 -4.81 8.91 11.24
CA ALA A 232 -5.74 9.81 11.91
C ALA A 232 -7.02 9.99 11.10
N ALA A 233 -6.91 10.17 9.78
CA ALA A 233 -8.07 10.28 8.89
C ALA A 233 -8.92 9.01 8.85
N PHE A 234 -8.29 7.83 8.84
CA PHE A 234 -8.99 6.54 8.88
C PHE A 234 -9.78 6.37 10.19
N ASN A 235 -9.13 6.61 11.35
CA ASN A 235 -9.80 6.47 12.64
C ASN A 235 -10.92 7.51 12.81
N PHE A 236 -10.69 8.75 12.39
CA PHE A 236 -11.70 9.80 12.40
C PHE A 236 -12.90 9.43 11.50
N ALA A 237 -12.66 8.90 10.29
CA ALA A 237 -13.73 8.45 9.41
C ALA A 237 -14.57 7.33 10.06
N LEU A 238 -13.93 6.34 10.69
CA LEU A 238 -14.65 5.29 11.41
C LEU A 238 -15.49 5.85 12.56
N GLN A 239 -14.96 6.77 13.36
CA GLN A 239 -15.70 7.39 14.46
C GLN A 239 -16.92 8.18 13.98
N MET A 240 -16.80 8.87 12.84
CA MET A 240 -17.89 9.63 12.24
C MET A 240 -18.88 8.75 11.46
N ASN A 241 -18.78 7.42 11.59
CA ASN A 241 -19.58 6.43 10.86
C ASN A 241 -19.46 6.56 9.33
N ARG A 242 -18.35 7.10 8.84
CA ARG A 242 -17.99 7.30 7.43
C ARG A 242 -17.19 6.11 6.93
N THR A 243 -17.84 4.95 6.92
CA THR A 243 -17.21 3.66 6.59
C THR A 243 -16.74 3.58 5.14
N ILE A 244 -17.47 4.20 4.21
CA ILE A 244 -17.11 4.25 2.79
C ILE A 244 -15.80 4.99 2.60
N GLU A 245 -15.64 6.16 3.24
CA GLU A 245 -14.43 6.97 3.19
C GLU A 245 -13.24 6.22 3.80
N ALA A 246 -13.44 5.53 4.93
CA ALA A 246 -12.41 4.67 5.51
C ALA A 246 -11.97 3.56 4.53
N ILE A 247 -12.91 2.91 3.84
CA ILE A 247 -12.61 1.89 2.83
C ILE A 247 -11.85 2.49 1.63
N ILE A 248 -12.23 3.68 1.17
CA ILE A 248 -11.52 4.38 0.08
C ILE A 248 -10.07 4.65 0.48
N ILE A 249 -9.82 5.11 1.71
CA ILE A 249 -8.45 5.31 2.23
C ILE A 249 -7.66 4.00 2.17
N ILE A 250 -8.25 2.87 2.56
CA ILE A 250 -7.60 1.56 2.48
C ILE A 250 -7.31 1.16 1.03
N ILE A 251 -8.25 1.32 0.10
CA ILE A 251 -8.05 0.95 -1.31
C ILE A 251 -6.93 1.79 -1.95
N ILE A 252 -6.99 3.11 -1.78
CA ILE A 252 -5.96 4.03 -2.29
C ILE A 252 -4.61 3.71 -1.66
N GLY A 253 -4.58 3.53 -0.34
CA GLY A 253 -3.37 3.22 0.41
C GLY A 253 -2.75 1.88 0.00
N TYR A 254 -3.57 0.84 -0.19
CA TYR A 254 -3.13 -0.46 -0.70
C TYR A 254 -2.52 -0.34 -2.09
N GLY A 255 -3.20 0.36 -3.01
CA GLY A 255 -2.68 0.62 -4.36
C GLY A 255 -1.34 1.35 -4.34
N TYR A 256 -1.21 2.35 -3.47
CA TYR A 256 0.02 3.11 -3.27
C TYR A 256 1.16 2.24 -2.72
N VAL A 257 0.92 1.46 -1.66
CA VAL A 257 1.92 0.53 -1.09
C VAL A 257 2.33 -0.53 -2.11
N HIS A 258 1.37 -1.10 -2.83
CA HIS A 258 1.64 -2.09 -3.89
C HIS A 258 2.52 -1.48 -5.00
N PHE A 259 2.25 -0.23 -5.39
CA PHE A 259 3.10 0.50 -6.33
C PHE A 259 4.53 0.70 -5.78
N LEU A 260 4.67 1.15 -4.53
CA LEU A 260 5.97 1.38 -3.89
C LEU A 260 6.80 0.10 -3.76
N MET A 261 6.20 -0.99 -3.30
CA MET A 261 6.88 -2.27 -3.06
C MET A 261 7.33 -2.97 -4.34
N ASN A 262 6.63 -2.74 -5.46
CA ASN A 262 6.95 -3.35 -6.75
C ASN A 262 8.06 -2.64 -7.53
N ARG A 263 8.57 -1.50 -7.03
CA ARG A 263 9.72 -0.81 -7.60
C ARG A 263 10.96 -1.69 -7.53
N LYS A 264 11.69 -1.83 -8.65
CA LYS A 264 12.90 -2.66 -8.72
C LYS A 264 13.96 -2.19 -7.75
N ALA A 265 14.11 -0.88 -7.56
CA ALA A 265 15.06 -0.29 -6.61
C ALA A 265 14.79 -0.76 -5.16
N GLY A 266 13.54 -1.09 -4.84
CA GLY A 266 13.15 -1.55 -3.51
C GLY A 266 13.77 -2.89 -3.10
N HIS A 267 14.19 -3.71 -4.07
CA HIS A 267 14.78 -5.03 -3.85
C HIS A 267 16.30 -5.05 -3.83
N LEU A 268 16.96 -3.93 -4.14
CA LEU A 268 18.42 -3.87 -4.18
C LEU A 268 19.00 -3.91 -2.76
N ALA A 269 20.03 -4.73 -2.58
CA ALA A 269 20.80 -4.76 -1.34
C ALA A 269 21.76 -3.55 -1.32
N LEU A 270 21.27 -2.45 -0.74
CA LEU A 270 21.97 -1.17 -0.71
C LEU A 270 22.82 -0.99 0.56
N ALA A 271 22.75 -1.92 1.51
CA ALA A 271 23.63 -1.93 2.69
C ALA A 271 25.08 -2.33 2.34
N GLY A 272 26.07 -1.85 3.11
CA GLY A 272 27.51 -2.15 2.92
C GLY A 272 28.29 -1.10 2.13
N GLU A 273 29.59 -1.28 1.95
CA GLU A 273 30.39 -0.44 1.04
C GLU A 273 30.23 -0.93 -0.41
N SER A 274 30.21 0.00 -1.38
CA SER A 274 30.44 -0.38 -2.78
C SER A 274 31.92 -0.71 -2.95
N GLY A 275 32.23 -1.74 -3.73
CA GLY A 275 33.61 -2.01 -4.12
C GLY A 275 34.21 -0.79 -4.81
N LYS A 276 35.55 -0.66 -4.78
CA LYS A 276 36.22 0.34 -5.61
C LYS A 276 35.96 -0.03 -7.08
N SER A 277 35.44 0.93 -7.83
CA SER A 277 35.30 0.82 -9.28
C SER A 277 36.64 0.47 -9.91
N LEU A 278 36.60 -0.45 -10.88
CA LEU A 278 37.76 -0.82 -11.70
C LEU A 278 38.13 0.28 -12.71
N MET A 279 37.23 1.24 -12.91
CA MET A 279 37.38 2.35 -13.84
C MET A 279 38.04 3.55 -13.15
N GLY A 280 38.81 4.33 -13.89
CA GLY A 280 39.32 5.62 -13.39
C GLY A 280 38.15 6.53 -13.03
N LYS A 281 38.26 7.29 -11.94
CA LYS A 281 37.15 8.13 -11.43
C LYS A 281 36.58 9.07 -12.50
N THR A 282 37.44 9.70 -13.30
CA THR A 282 37.02 10.61 -14.38
C THR A 282 36.23 9.87 -15.47
N ASP A 283 36.67 8.68 -15.84
CA ASP A 283 35.99 7.87 -16.86
C ASP A 283 34.63 7.38 -16.35
N GLU A 284 34.55 7.01 -15.08
CA GLU A 284 33.29 6.62 -14.44
C GLU A 284 32.30 7.80 -14.41
N ASP A 285 32.76 8.99 -14.02
CA ASP A 285 31.95 10.21 -13.99
C ASP A 285 31.39 10.53 -15.40
N VAL A 286 32.20 10.45 -16.46
CA VAL A 286 31.77 10.67 -17.85
C VAL A 286 30.72 9.64 -18.26
N VAL A 287 30.92 8.36 -17.94
CA VAL A 287 29.96 7.30 -18.26
C VAL A 287 28.64 7.51 -17.52
N LEU A 288 28.68 7.85 -16.23
CA LEU A 288 27.48 8.11 -15.43
C LEU A 288 26.73 9.36 -15.91
N GLU A 289 27.44 10.38 -16.38
CA GLU A 289 26.83 11.57 -17.02
C GLU A 289 26.08 11.19 -18.30
N LEU A 290 26.70 10.41 -19.20
CA LEU A 290 26.06 9.93 -20.42
C LEU A 290 24.83 9.07 -20.13
N VAL A 291 24.94 8.16 -19.17
CA VAL A 291 23.80 7.33 -18.71
C VAL A 291 22.68 8.21 -18.14
N GLY A 292 23.04 9.24 -17.36
CA GLY A 292 22.12 10.23 -16.84
C GLY A 292 21.38 11.00 -17.93
N MET A 293 22.10 11.47 -18.95
CA MET A 293 21.52 12.14 -20.11
C MET A 293 20.55 11.24 -20.89
N TRP A 294 20.91 9.97 -21.14
CA TRP A 294 20.01 9.02 -21.80
C TRP A 294 18.76 8.74 -20.97
N TYR A 295 18.91 8.63 -19.65
CA TYR A 295 17.78 8.46 -18.74
C TYR A 295 16.80 9.64 -18.82
N GLN A 296 17.31 10.88 -18.79
CA GLN A 296 16.48 12.09 -18.92
C GLN A 296 15.76 12.17 -20.27
N ASN A 297 16.42 11.72 -21.34
CA ASN A 297 15.84 11.67 -22.69
C ASN A 297 14.85 10.50 -22.90
N GLY A 298 14.51 9.74 -21.85
CA GLY A 298 13.56 8.63 -21.94
C GLY A 298 14.11 7.39 -22.65
N LYS A 299 15.41 7.32 -22.91
CA LYS A 299 16.08 6.18 -23.57
C LYS A 299 16.36 5.05 -22.57
N TYR A 300 15.30 4.56 -21.92
CA TYR A 300 15.44 3.63 -20.80
C TYR A 300 16.03 2.27 -21.20
N GLN A 301 15.78 1.78 -22.42
CA GLN A 301 16.36 0.51 -22.89
C GLN A 301 17.88 0.59 -23.02
N ASP A 302 18.39 1.67 -23.64
CA ASP A 302 19.83 1.91 -23.78
C ASP A 302 20.51 2.02 -22.41
N VAL A 303 19.86 2.72 -21.46
CA VAL A 303 20.33 2.81 -20.07
C VAL A 303 20.42 1.43 -19.42
N ILE A 304 19.39 0.58 -19.59
CA ILE A 304 19.37 -0.78 -19.03
C ILE A 304 20.53 -1.61 -19.59
N GLU A 305 20.72 -1.60 -20.91
CA GLU A 305 21.76 -2.38 -21.58
C GLU A 305 23.17 -1.95 -21.13
N ILE A 306 23.42 -0.65 -21.05
CA ILE A 306 24.72 -0.12 -20.65
C ILE A 306 24.99 -0.40 -19.17
N CYS A 307 24.00 -0.20 -18.31
CA CYS A 307 24.14 -0.58 -16.90
C CYS A 307 24.37 -2.08 -16.72
N GLU A 308 23.78 -2.94 -17.56
CA GLU A 308 24.08 -4.39 -17.55
C GLU A 308 25.53 -4.67 -17.86
N ARG A 309 26.09 -4.02 -18.89
CA ARG A 309 27.51 -4.16 -19.25
C ARG A 309 28.44 -3.65 -18.15
N LEU A 310 28.10 -2.54 -17.51
CA LEU A 310 28.86 -2.01 -16.38
C LEU A 310 28.81 -2.94 -15.16
N LEU A 311 27.64 -3.50 -14.85
CA LEU A 311 27.48 -4.43 -13.73
C LEU A 311 28.13 -5.79 -13.98
N MET A 312 28.36 -6.21 -15.23
CA MET A 312 29.19 -7.37 -15.52
C MET A 312 30.65 -7.17 -15.11
N ARG A 313 31.12 -5.92 -15.06
CA ARG A 313 32.51 -5.56 -14.69
C ARG A 313 32.63 -5.20 -13.21
N ASP A 314 31.69 -4.41 -12.69
CA ASP A 314 31.58 -4.06 -11.28
C ASP A 314 30.16 -4.38 -10.76
N PRO A 315 29.92 -5.63 -10.33
CA PRO A 315 28.62 -6.05 -9.82
C PRO A 315 28.17 -5.30 -8.56
N THR A 316 29.09 -4.66 -7.84
CA THR A 316 28.84 -4.03 -6.53
C THR A 316 28.55 -2.53 -6.61
N ASN A 317 28.61 -1.95 -7.80
CA ASN A 317 28.34 -0.53 -8.01
C ASN A 317 26.85 -0.20 -7.80
N LYS A 318 26.53 0.39 -6.65
CA LYS A 318 25.14 0.67 -6.24
C LYS A 318 24.48 1.75 -7.09
N VAL A 319 25.25 2.72 -7.58
CA VAL A 319 24.74 3.79 -8.43
C VAL A 319 24.26 3.22 -9.76
N VAL A 320 25.07 2.35 -10.38
CA VAL A 320 24.70 1.66 -11.62
C VAL A 320 23.52 0.70 -11.40
N GLN A 321 23.50 -0.05 -10.29
CA GLN A 321 22.35 -0.89 -9.92
C GLN A 321 21.06 -0.06 -9.81
N LEU A 322 21.12 1.09 -9.15
CA LEU A 322 19.98 2.01 -8.99
C LEU A 322 19.53 2.59 -10.33
N PHE A 323 20.46 2.99 -11.20
CA PHE A 323 20.15 3.44 -12.55
C PHE A 323 19.39 2.38 -13.34
N LYS A 324 19.92 1.16 -13.40
CA LYS A 324 19.26 0.03 -14.07
C LYS A 324 17.86 -0.19 -13.51
N ALA A 325 17.73 -0.25 -12.18
CA ALA A 325 16.46 -0.53 -11.52
C ALA A 325 15.42 0.57 -11.81
N LYS A 326 15.80 1.85 -11.71
CA LYS A 326 14.91 2.97 -12.04
C LYS A 326 14.55 3.00 -13.53
N ALA A 327 15.48 2.68 -14.42
CA ALA A 327 15.21 2.62 -15.85
C ALA A 327 14.24 1.49 -16.21
N LEU A 328 14.36 0.31 -15.57
CA LEU A 328 13.38 -0.78 -15.70
C LEU A 328 11.98 -0.36 -15.25
N ASP A 329 11.88 0.36 -14.12
CA ASP A 329 10.60 0.86 -13.61
C ASP A 329 9.98 1.86 -14.61
N GLN A 330 10.76 2.84 -15.10
CA GLN A 330 10.26 3.84 -16.06
C GLN A 330 9.92 3.24 -17.43
N ALA A 331 10.71 2.28 -17.93
CA ALA A 331 10.42 1.57 -19.16
C ALA A 331 9.06 0.84 -19.09
N LYS A 332 8.76 0.20 -17.95
CA LYS A 332 7.47 -0.46 -17.72
C LYS A 332 6.32 0.54 -17.69
N VAL A 333 6.49 1.67 -17.01
CA VAL A 333 5.46 2.74 -16.94
C VAL A 333 5.22 3.34 -18.32
N SER A 334 6.27 3.70 -19.05
CA SER A 334 6.19 4.24 -20.41
C SER A 334 5.46 3.28 -21.35
N LYS A 335 5.79 1.98 -21.29
CA LYS A 335 5.07 0.95 -22.07
C LYS A 335 3.59 0.89 -21.72
N ALA A 336 3.23 0.92 -20.43
CA ALA A 336 1.84 0.90 -20.00
C ALA A 336 1.06 2.14 -20.47
N VAL A 337 1.66 3.34 -20.35
CA VAL A 337 1.06 4.59 -20.84
C VAL A 337 0.85 4.54 -22.36
N ASN A 338 1.82 4.03 -23.11
CA ASN A 338 1.70 3.90 -24.56
C ASN A 338 0.60 2.91 -24.98
N SER A 339 0.45 1.78 -24.27
CA SER A 339 -0.65 0.83 -24.51
C SER A 339 -2.01 1.43 -24.19
N VAL A 340 -2.12 2.23 -23.13
CA VAL A 340 -3.36 2.93 -22.81
C VAL A 340 -3.67 3.98 -23.88
N LYS A 341 -2.66 4.75 -24.30
CA LYS A 341 -2.80 5.75 -25.36
C LYS A 341 -3.24 5.13 -26.68
N SER A 342 -2.71 3.96 -27.06
CA SER A 342 -3.10 3.27 -28.29
C SER A 342 -4.57 2.84 -28.28
N LEU A 343 -5.07 2.36 -27.13
CA LEU A 343 -6.49 1.99 -26.95
C LEU A 343 -7.44 3.20 -27.08
N PHE A 344 -6.98 4.39 -26.67
CA PHE A 344 -7.77 5.62 -26.81
C PHE A 344 -7.65 6.24 -28.21
N SER A 345 -6.54 6.01 -28.93
CA SER A 345 -6.37 6.55 -30.29
C SER A 345 -7.03 5.72 -31.40
N GLU A 346 -7.25 4.41 -31.22
CA GLU A 346 -7.93 3.57 -32.25
C GLU A 346 -9.45 3.79 -32.29
N ASN A 347 -10.06 4.29 -31.20
CA ASN A 347 -11.52 4.29 -31.04
C ASN A 347 -12.26 5.51 -31.64
N GLU A 348 -11.57 6.61 -31.96
CA GLU A 348 -12.27 7.84 -32.42
C GLU A 348 -12.71 7.81 -33.89
N THR A 349 -12.04 7.05 -34.77
CA THR A 349 -12.33 7.10 -36.22
C THR A 349 -12.99 5.82 -36.76
N GLN A 350 -12.75 4.67 -36.13
CA GLN A 350 -13.20 3.36 -36.64
C GLN A 350 -14.53 2.90 -36.02
N SER A 351 -14.83 3.29 -34.77
CA SER A 351 -16.06 2.88 -34.07
C SER A 351 -17.32 3.54 -34.65
N THR A 352 -17.24 4.83 -35.01
CA THR A 352 -18.37 5.59 -35.54
C THR A 352 -18.78 5.12 -36.94
N MET A 353 -17.83 4.79 -37.82
CA MET A 353 -18.16 4.24 -39.14
C MET A 353 -18.69 2.80 -39.08
N SER A 354 -18.09 1.94 -38.24
CA SER A 354 -18.51 0.54 -38.09
C SER A 354 -19.93 0.41 -37.53
N ILE A 355 -20.28 1.23 -36.52
CA ILE A 355 -21.62 1.22 -35.91
C ILE A 355 -22.66 1.74 -36.92
N LEU A 356 -22.33 2.76 -37.72
CA LEU A 356 -23.23 3.31 -38.74
C LEU A 356 -23.51 2.31 -39.87
N GLU A 357 -22.52 1.53 -40.30
CA GLU A 357 -22.72 0.45 -41.28
C GLU A 357 -23.57 -0.69 -40.74
N GLU A 358 -23.36 -1.09 -39.48
CA GLU A 358 -24.15 -2.14 -38.84
C GLU A 358 -25.61 -1.72 -38.63
N LEU A 359 -25.84 -0.47 -38.23
CA LEU A 359 -27.19 0.11 -38.11
C LEU A 359 -27.88 0.24 -39.48
N ARG A 360 -27.15 0.59 -40.55
CA ARG A 360 -27.71 0.59 -41.91
C ARG A 360 -28.10 -0.80 -42.38
N LYS A 361 -27.30 -1.83 -42.11
CA LYS A 361 -27.64 -3.23 -42.41
C LYS A 361 -28.91 -3.66 -41.67
N LYS A 362 -28.98 -3.42 -40.36
CA LYS A 362 -30.17 -3.76 -39.56
C LYS A 362 -31.43 -3.03 -40.01
N LYS A 363 -31.32 -1.75 -40.38
CA LYS A 363 -32.46 -1.00 -40.93
C LYS A 363 -32.97 -1.62 -42.24
N THR A 364 -32.07 -1.97 -43.15
CA THR A 364 -32.42 -2.60 -44.44
C THR A 364 -33.07 -3.96 -44.25
N GLU A 365 -32.63 -4.72 -43.24
CA GLU A 365 -33.18 -6.02 -42.90
C GLU A 365 -34.59 -5.91 -42.30
N MET A 366 -34.82 -4.93 -41.42
CA MET A 366 -36.17 -4.65 -40.89
C MET A 366 -37.15 -4.25 -41.99
N GLU A 367 -36.74 -3.39 -42.94
CA GLU A 367 -37.59 -3.01 -44.07
C GLU A 367 -37.97 -4.23 -44.93
N ARG A 368 -37.04 -5.19 -45.14
CA ARG A 368 -37.35 -6.45 -45.83
C ARG A 368 -38.34 -7.32 -45.07
N ILE A 369 -38.18 -7.45 -43.75
CA ILE A 369 -39.08 -8.23 -42.90
C ILE A 369 -40.49 -7.62 -42.93
N GLU A 370 -40.60 -6.29 -42.91
CA GLU A 370 -41.88 -5.59 -42.97
C GLU A 370 -42.61 -5.83 -44.30
N ILE A 371 -41.88 -5.84 -45.43
CA ILE A 371 -42.42 -6.20 -46.74
C ILE A 371 -42.89 -7.65 -46.77
N ILE A 372 -42.10 -8.59 -46.23
CA ILE A 372 -42.46 -10.01 -46.17
C ILE A 372 -43.73 -10.20 -45.33
N LYS A 373 -43.81 -9.54 -44.16
CA LYS A 373 -44.97 -9.62 -43.28
C LYS A 373 -46.23 -9.08 -43.96
N LYS A 374 -46.14 -7.93 -44.63
CA LYS A 374 -47.25 -7.36 -45.41
C LYS A 374 -47.72 -8.29 -46.54
N ASN A 375 -46.80 -9.01 -47.19
CA ASN A 375 -47.15 -9.98 -48.22
C ASN A 375 -47.76 -11.27 -47.62
N ALA A 376 -47.28 -11.71 -46.47
CA ALA A 376 -47.83 -12.87 -45.75
C ALA A 376 -49.26 -12.59 -45.24
N ASP A 377 -49.50 -11.39 -44.69
CA ASP A 377 -50.83 -10.98 -44.22
C ASP A 377 -51.85 -10.96 -45.39
N LYS A 378 -51.44 -10.46 -46.57
CA LYS A 378 -52.26 -10.54 -47.81
C LYS A 378 -52.57 -11.97 -48.27
N LEU A 379 -51.67 -12.91 -48.01
CA LEU A 379 -51.87 -14.32 -48.37
C LEU A 379 -52.78 -15.04 -47.35
N LEU A 380 -52.75 -14.63 -46.09
CA LEU A 380 -53.58 -15.17 -45.02
C LEU A 380 -55.03 -14.68 -45.10
N GLU A 381 -55.28 -13.44 -45.54
CA GLU A 381 -56.64 -12.96 -45.85
C GLU A 381 -57.32 -13.75 -46.98
N ASN A 382 -56.56 -14.43 -47.84
CA ASN A 382 -57.08 -15.14 -49.02
C ASN A 382 -57.24 -16.66 -48.84
N LYS A 383 -57.13 -17.22 -47.62
CA LYS A 383 -57.14 -18.69 -47.42
C LYS A 383 -58.47 -19.21 -46.83
N PRO A 384 -59.16 -20.20 -47.47
CA PRO A 384 -60.44 -20.75 -46.97
C PRO A 384 -60.27 -21.83 -45.88
N ASN A 385 -61.24 -21.90 -44.95
CA ASN A 385 -61.23 -22.70 -43.70
C ASN A 385 -61.47 -24.22 -43.86
N THR A 386 -60.80 -25.04 -43.03
CA THR A 386 -61.11 -26.48 -42.80
C THR A 386 -60.83 -26.92 -41.35
N PRO A 387 -61.53 -27.96 -40.80
CA PRO A 387 -61.75 -28.15 -39.35
C PRO A 387 -60.90 -29.22 -38.64
N GLN A 388 -60.88 -29.13 -37.30
CA GLN A 388 -60.10 -29.90 -36.30
C GLN A 388 -60.58 -31.34 -36.02
N THR A 389 -59.67 -32.22 -35.58
CA THR A 389 -60.00 -33.50 -34.90
C THR A 389 -59.14 -33.76 -33.64
N ASN A 390 -59.78 -34.42 -32.67
CA ASN A 390 -59.41 -34.67 -31.27
C ASN A 390 -58.35 -35.77 -31.05
N ASN A 391 -57.60 -35.64 -29.93
CA ASN A 391 -56.62 -36.60 -29.40
C ASN A 391 -57.20 -37.45 -28.25
N SER A 392 -56.79 -38.71 -28.16
CA SER A 392 -56.95 -39.59 -26.98
C SER A 392 -55.62 -40.26 -26.61
N ASN A 393 -55.29 -40.21 -25.32
CA ASN A 393 -54.12 -40.77 -24.61
C ASN A 393 -54.06 -42.31 -24.63
N PRO A 394 -52.89 -42.92 -24.32
CA PRO A 394 -52.81 -43.62 -23.02
C PRO A 394 -51.45 -43.62 -22.31
N GLN A 395 -51.52 -43.83 -20.98
CA GLN A 395 -50.43 -44.05 -20.01
C GLN A 395 -49.75 -45.41 -20.16
N LEU A 396 -48.53 -45.55 -19.64
CA LEU A 396 -48.02 -46.80 -19.05
C LEU A 396 -46.94 -46.53 -17.99
N THR A 397 -47.03 -47.35 -16.96
CA THR A 397 -46.27 -47.50 -15.70
C THR A 397 -44.80 -47.80 -15.84
#